data_AF-A0A8J8NED8-F1
#
_entry.id   AF-A0A8J8NED8-F1
#
_cell.length_a   1.000
_cell.length_b   1.000
_cell.length_c   1.000
_cell.angle_alpha   90.00
_cell.angle_beta   90.00
_cell.angle_gamma   90.00
#
_symmetry.space_group_name_H-M   'P 1'
#
loop_
_entity.id
_entity.type
_entity.pdbx_description
1 polymer ?
#
loop_
_entity_poly.entity_id
_entity_poly.type
_entity_poly.pdbx_seq_one_letter_code
_entity_poly.pdbx_strand_id
1 'polypeptide(L)'
;MALIFLSLALPLISSLPTSLSDTLTKCPRITCSEPLGDDVCFLHSSDNPVSWIKLQSCPPGKLCPSPLASFTTHSQSILAANDPLKSPTFQRLTKATCETTYNRNLLPGRKCTSNFQCQSFVCEEQKCKGYSSGASCYKHEQCDIGLACISKGAFPYATTCDSLRKIGDQCEEDVECQQTSVCWYQTRGDFYQSKKSCIVKYGLSDNQTFGWAPKHYETYQDVLYNGRLCQSGFAVPYYDSNDTRPLGLCTTFTNVYTDQGNFTMNQAAQCMVSNLASYCQYHYTTPTGIENVVKIRCACPADGSIGYCPLPSIEAMRKYSLYDYALSGNGTNCHTLDRNSELAQSDCGIGLTSSLLESYLNAKVLIEQWPLAQNERVRKCLEDKRPESYKGIVLASVAGSEAQWILVRMVISVVIISALLI
;
A
#
# COMPACT_ATOMS: atom_id res chain seq x y z
N MET A 1 55.83 -68.10 -1.81
CA MET A 1 54.42 -67.73 -1.54
C MET A 1 54.46 -66.33 -0.94
N ALA A 2 54.44 -65.31 -1.79
CA ALA A 2 54.68 -63.91 -1.42
C ALA A 2 53.36 -63.13 -1.57
N LEU A 3 52.86 -62.58 -0.47
CA LEU A 3 51.68 -61.73 -0.41
C LEU A 3 52.11 -60.27 -0.63
N ILE A 4 51.73 -59.72 -1.77
CA ILE A 4 51.94 -58.31 -2.14
C ILE A 4 50.77 -57.50 -1.59
N PHE A 5 51.04 -56.62 -0.63
CA PHE A 5 50.12 -55.56 -0.19
C PHE A 5 50.21 -54.39 -1.18
N LEU A 6 49.14 -54.13 -1.92
CA LEU A 6 49.00 -52.95 -2.78
C LEU A 6 48.19 -51.88 -2.04
N SER A 7 48.86 -50.85 -1.53
CA SER A 7 48.25 -49.66 -0.93
C SER A 7 47.78 -48.70 -2.02
N LEU A 8 46.47 -48.60 -2.24
CA LEU A 8 45.85 -47.56 -3.06
C LEU A 8 45.62 -46.30 -2.21
N ALA A 9 46.53 -45.34 -2.34
CA ALA A 9 46.33 -43.97 -1.86
C ALA A 9 45.53 -43.19 -2.91
N LEU A 10 44.24 -42.92 -2.64
CA LEU A 10 43.47 -41.95 -3.41
C LEU A 10 43.86 -40.52 -2.97
N PRO A 11 44.15 -39.59 -3.89
CA PRO A 11 44.29 -38.19 -3.55
C PRO A 11 42.89 -37.59 -3.34
N LEU A 12 42.57 -37.18 -2.11
CA LEU A 12 41.50 -36.23 -1.85
C LEU A 12 41.90 -34.89 -2.49
N ILE A 13 41.42 -34.64 -3.71
CA ILE A 13 41.43 -33.31 -4.31
C ILE A 13 40.33 -32.51 -3.60
N SER A 14 40.69 -31.76 -2.55
CA SER A 14 39.82 -30.76 -1.97
C SER A 14 39.70 -29.59 -2.94
N SER A 15 38.72 -29.66 -3.85
CA SER A 15 38.24 -28.49 -4.56
C SER A 15 37.59 -27.55 -3.53
N LEU A 16 38.37 -26.60 -3.01
CA LEU A 16 37.85 -25.43 -2.31
C LEU A 16 36.81 -24.76 -3.23
N PRO A 17 35.56 -24.55 -2.77
CA PRO A 17 34.58 -23.85 -3.59
C PRO A 17 35.14 -22.45 -3.89
N THR A 18 35.21 -22.18 -5.19
CA THR A 18 35.42 -20.86 -5.79
C THR A 18 34.72 -19.80 -4.96
N SER A 19 35.48 -18.79 -4.55
CA SER A 19 35.04 -17.60 -3.82
C SER A 19 33.61 -17.22 -4.20
N LEU A 20 32.69 -17.34 -3.24
CA LEU A 20 31.45 -16.59 -3.23
C LEU A 20 31.88 -15.12 -3.29
N SER A 21 31.96 -14.57 -4.50
CA SER A 21 32.07 -13.14 -4.70
C SER A 21 30.82 -12.56 -4.08
N ASP A 22 30.95 -12.05 -2.84
CA ASP A 22 29.94 -11.28 -2.14
C ASP A 22 29.47 -10.19 -3.09
N THR A 23 28.37 -10.46 -3.78
CA THR A 23 27.69 -9.49 -4.62
C THR A 23 27.00 -8.56 -3.65
N LEU A 24 27.75 -7.54 -3.23
CA LEU A 24 27.25 -6.47 -2.37
C LEU A 24 25.95 -5.93 -2.97
N THR A 25 24.82 -6.24 -2.35
CA THR A 25 23.51 -5.72 -2.76
C THR A 25 23.57 -4.20 -2.69
N LYS A 26 23.57 -3.54 -3.85
CA LYS A 26 23.51 -2.08 -3.91
C LYS A 26 22.07 -1.63 -3.71
N CYS A 27 21.86 -0.79 -2.71
CA CYS A 27 20.55 -0.21 -2.46
C CYS A 27 20.30 1.02 -3.35
N PRO A 28 19.05 1.23 -3.80
CA PRO A 28 18.71 2.34 -4.67
C PRO A 28 18.92 3.67 -3.96
N ARG A 29 19.23 4.72 -4.72
CA ARG A 29 19.24 6.10 -4.23
C ARG A 29 18.01 6.86 -4.74
N ILE A 30 17.18 7.37 -3.84
CA ILE A 30 16.07 8.27 -4.17
C ILE A 30 16.57 9.72 -4.15
N THR A 31 16.30 10.46 -5.22
CA THR A 31 16.65 11.89 -5.33
C THR A 31 15.46 12.72 -5.82
N CYS A 32 15.35 13.94 -5.30
CA CYS A 32 14.30 14.91 -5.66
C CYS A 32 14.86 16.30 -6.02
N SER A 33 16.18 16.44 -6.10
CA SER A 33 16.86 17.73 -6.25
C SER A 33 17.16 18.10 -7.71
N GLU A 34 17.07 17.15 -8.63
CA GLU A 34 17.44 17.34 -10.03
C GLU A 34 16.19 17.51 -10.89
N PRO A 35 16.14 18.50 -11.80
CA PRO A 35 15.08 18.58 -12.78
C PRO A 35 15.17 17.39 -13.73
N LEU A 36 14.06 16.69 -13.95
CA LEU A 36 13.95 15.51 -14.82
C LEU A 36 13.57 15.87 -16.26
N GLY A 37 13.35 17.16 -16.52
CA GLY A 37 12.81 17.69 -17.76
C GLY A 37 11.36 18.15 -17.62
N ASP A 38 10.84 18.74 -18.69
CA ASP A 38 9.45 19.19 -18.74
C ASP A 38 8.50 18.00 -18.63
N ASP A 39 7.50 18.12 -17.76
CA ASP A 39 6.49 17.10 -17.51
C ASP A 39 7.03 15.71 -17.12
N VAL A 40 8.29 15.55 -16.70
CA VAL A 40 8.77 14.24 -16.17
C VAL A 40 8.66 14.25 -14.66
N CYS A 41 7.95 13.26 -14.09
CA CYS A 41 7.73 13.13 -12.65
C CYS A 41 8.44 11.95 -12.01
N PHE A 42 8.82 10.95 -12.81
CA PHE A 42 9.48 9.74 -12.32
C PHE A 42 10.52 9.27 -13.34
N LEU A 43 11.71 8.96 -12.85
CA LEU A 43 12.74 8.23 -13.59
C LEU A 43 13.32 7.12 -12.71
N HIS A 44 13.60 5.99 -13.35
CA HIS A 44 14.13 4.79 -12.73
C HIS A 44 15.30 4.27 -13.58
N SER A 45 16.38 3.85 -12.93
CA SER A 45 17.62 3.42 -13.56
C SER A 45 17.48 2.22 -14.52
N SER A 46 16.41 1.44 -14.37
CA SER A 46 16.05 0.29 -15.21
C SER A 46 17.05 -0.88 -15.16
N ASP A 47 18.07 -0.80 -14.31
CA ASP A 47 18.94 -1.91 -13.93
C ASP A 47 18.29 -2.80 -12.85
N ASN A 48 18.84 -4.01 -12.70
CA ASN A 48 18.49 -4.93 -11.61
C ASN A 48 19.81 -5.46 -10.98
N PRO A 49 20.12 -5.12 -9.73
CA PRO A 49 19.32 -4.28 -8.83
C PRO A 49 19.30 -2.81 -9.27
N VAL A 50 18.23 -2.13 -8.89
CA VAL A 50 17.95 -0.72 -9.16
C VAL A 50 18.97 0.16 -8.44
N SER A 51 19.70 0.98 -9.20
CA SER A 51 20.70 1.88 -8.63
C SER A 51 20.14 3.23 -8.18
N TRP A 52 19.12 3.77 -8.85
CA TRP A 52 18.55 5.08 -8.50
C TRP A 52 17.11 5.27 -8.96
N ILE A 53 16.43 6.17 -8.26
CA ILE A 53 15.10 6.66 -8.56
C ILE A 53 15.12 8.18 -8.41
N LYS A 54 14.51 8.87 -9.37
CA LYS A 54 14.34 10.32 -9.31
C LYS A 54 12.87 10.68 -9.36
N LEU A 55 12.45 11.57 -8.46
CA LEU A 55 11.08 12.05 -8.36
C LEU A 55 11.04 13.56 -8.56
N GLN A 56 10.01 14.03 -9.25
CA GLN A 56 9.72 15.44 -9.42
C GLN A 56 8.20 15.66 -9.32
N SER A 57 7.80 16.77 -8.72
CA SER A 57 6.38 17.15 -8.64
C SER A 57 5.89 17.49 -10.03
N CYS A 58 4.68 17.06 -10.35
CA CYS A 58 4.03 17.55 -11.55
C CYS A 58 3.66 19.03 -11.45
N PRO A 59 3.57 19.73 -12.60
CA PRO A 59 2.96 21.05 -12.66
C PRO A 59 1.53 21.01 -12.10
N PRO A 60 0.99 22.14 -11.60
CA PRO A 60 -0.39 22.20 -11.13
C PRO A 60 -1.37 21.63 -12.15
N GLY A 61 -2.29 20.78 -11.70
CA GLY A 61 -3.31 20.15 -12.56
C GLY A 61 -2.89 18.90 -13.31
N LYS A 62 -1.66 18.44 -13.10
CA LYS A 62 -1.20 17.16 -13.61
C LYS A 62 -0.87 16.23 -12.45
N LEU A 63 -1.05 14.93 -12.67
CA LEU A 63 -0.60 13.86 -11.79
C LEU A 63 0.44 13.02 -12.49
N CYS A 64 1.35 12.44 -11.71
CA CYS A 64 2.18 11.37 -12.25
C CYS A 64 1.31 10.10 -12.32
N PRO A 65 1.32 9.37 -13.44
CA PRO A 65 0.53 8.15 -13.58
C PRO A 65 1.03 7.04 -12.65
N SER A 66 0.14 6.11 -12.33
CA SER A 66 0.37 4.94 -11.48
C SER A 66 -0.15 3.69 -12.22
N PRO A 67 0.49 2.49 -12.09
CA PRO A 67 1.58 2.15 -11.17
C PRO A 67 2.98 2.47 -11.71
N LEU A 68 3.80 3.07 -10.85
CA LEU A 68 5.24 3.28 -11.08
C LEU A 68 6.02 1.98 -10.83
N ALA A 69 7.20 1.84 -11.45
CA ALA A 69 8.10 0.72 -11.15
C ALA A 69 8.42 0.68 -9.65
N SER A 70 8.05 -0.42 -8.99
CA SER A 70 8.28 -0.58 -7.56
C SER A 70 9.74 -0.92 -7.28
N PHE A 71 10.20 -0.40 -6.16
CA PHE A 71 11.59 -0.44 -5.70
C PHE A 71 11.70 -1.14 -4.35
N THR A 72 10.79 -2.07 -4.06
CA THR A 72 10.86 -2.86 -2.82
C THR A 72 12.11 -3.72 -2.81
N THR A 73 12.63 -3.92 -1.61
CA THR A 73 13.93 -4.55 -1.33
C THR A 73 13.90 -6.04 -1.65
N HIS A 74 12.72 -6.67 -1.52
CA HIS A 74 12.48 -8.01 -2.03
C HIS A 74 12.68 -8.07 -3.54
N SER A 75 12.10 -7.14 -4.29
CA SER A 75 12.25 -7.08 -5.75
C SER A 75 13.72 -6.85 -6.17
N GLN A 76 14.51 -6.15 -5.36
CA GLN A 76 15.96 -6.00 -5.56
C GLN A 76 16.74 -7.29 -5.27
N SER A 77 16.30 -8.08 -4.29
CA SER A 77 16.96 -9.33 -3.88
C SER A 77 16.72 -10.49 -4.85
N ILE A 78 15.73 -10.37 -5.74
CA ILE A 78 15.46 -11.33 -6.82
C ILE A 78 16.40 -10.99 -7.99
N LEU A 79 17.70 -11.27 -7.79
CA LEU A 79 18.77 -11.03 -8.76
C LEU A 79 18.70 -11.94 -10.00
N ALA A 80 17.76 -12.89 -10.06
CA ALA A 80 17.78 -13.97 -11.04
C ALA A 80 16.40 -14.57 -11.39
N ALA A 81 15.30 -13.83 -11.23
CA ALA A 81 14.04 -14.35 -11.76
C ALA A 81 14.05 -14.27 -13.29
N ASN A 82 14.25 -15.43 -13.93
CA ASN A 82 13.82 -15.68 -15.31
C ASN A 82 12.29 -15.55 -15.48
N ASP A 83 11.56 -15.27 -14.40
CA ASP A 83 10.13 -15.04 -14.35
C ASP A 83 9.85 -13.53 -14.44
N PRO A 84 9.33 -13.04 -15.59
CA PRO A 84 8.98 -11.63 -15.75
C PRO A 84 8.00 -11.13 -14.69
N LEU A 85 7.14 -12.00 -14.14
CA LEU A 85 6.16 -11.62 -13.11
C LEU A 85 6.81 -11.25 -11.76
N LYS A 86 8.07 -11.64 -11.55
CA LYS A 86 8.85 -11.31 -10.34
C LYS A 86 9.79 -10.14 -10.56
N SER A 87 9.84 -9.58 -11.77
CA SER A 87 10.72 -8.47 -12.08
C SER A 87 10.17 -7.15 -11.49
N PRO A 88 11.02 -6.32 -10.85
CA PRO A 88 10.62 -4.99 -10.39
C PRO A 88 10.19 -4.05 -11.53
N THR A 89 10.66 -4.30 -12.75
CA THR A 89 10.53 -3.40 -13.91
C THR A 89 9.62 -3.92 -15.01
N PHE A 90 9.35 -5.22 -15.08
CA PHE A 90 8.49 -5.79 -16.11
C PHE A 90 7.06 -5.23 -16.02
N GLN A 91 6.55 -4.71 -17.14
CA GLN A 91 5.24 -4.06 -17.26
C GLN A 91 5.02 -2.86 -16.30
N ARG A 92 6.09 -2.25 -15.78
CA ARG A 92 6.00 -1.04 -14.97
C ARG A 92 6.71 0.14 -15.61
N LEU A 93 6.24 1.35 -15.33
CA LEU A 93 6.81 2.57 -15.87
C LEU A 93 8.18 2.85 -15.22
N THR A 94 9.26 2.79 -16.00
CA THR A 94 10.60 3.23 -15.58
C THR A 94 10.84 4.71 -15.87
N LYS A 95 9.98 5.32 -16.67
CA LYS A 95 9.85 6.76 -16.87
C LYS A 95 8.36 7.08 -16.89
N ALA A 96 7.95 8.08 -16.13
CA ALA A 96 6.58 8.58 -16.15
C ALA A 96 6.56 10.09 -16.39
N THR A 97 5.61 10.51 -17.21
CA THR A 97 5.33 11.91 -17.49
C THR A 97 4.04 12.35 -16.84
N CYS A 98 3.97 13.60 -16.41
CA CYS A 98 2.81 14.23 -15.84
C CYS A 98 1.66 14.26 -16.85
N GLU A 99 0.55 13.67 -16.47
CA GLU A 99 -0.67 13.63 -17.26
C GLU A 99 -1.69 14.59 -16.65
N THR A 100 -2.40 15.32 -17.51
CA THR A 100 -3.57 16.07 -17.05
C THR A 100 -4.56 15.09 -16.45
N THR A 101 -5.09 15.42 -15.29
CA THR A 101 -6.18 14.68 -14.66
C THR A 101 -7.49 14.90 -15.43
N TYR A 102 -7.56 14.42 -16.67
CA TYR A 102 -8.85 14.26 -17.32
C TYR A 102 -9.54 13.07 -16.64
N ASN A 103 -10.27 13.38 -15.59
CA ASN A 103 -10.99 12.46 -14.73
C ASN A 103 -12.05 11.69 -15.55
N ARG A 104 -11.64 10.59 -16.20
CA ARG A 104 -12.54 9.59 -16.80
C ARG A 104 -12.81 8.50 -15.78
N ASN A 105 -13.93 7.82 -15.97
CA ASN A 105 -14.32 6.66 -15.16
C ASN A 105 -14.39 7.00 -13.66
N LEU A 106 -14.84 8.21 -13.34
CA LEU A 106 -15.12 8.61 -11.97
C LEU A 106 -16.24 7.74 -11.40
N LEU A 107 -16.01 7.24 -10.19
CA LEU A 107 -16.99 6.46 -9.44
C LEU A 107 -18.09 7.35 -8.83
N PRO A 108 -19.25 6.76 -8.48
CA PRO A 108 -20.32 7.49 -7.84
C PRO A 108 -19.86 8.30 -6.62
N GLY A 109 -20.34 9.55 -6.53
CA GLY A 109 -19.99 10.53 -5.51
C GLY A 109 -18.84 11.46 -5.84
N ARG A 110 -17.98 11.12 -6.79
CA ARG A 110 -16.90 11.99 -7.29
C ARG A 110 -17.46 13.19 -8.04
N LYS A 111 -16.76 14.34 -7.97
CA LYS A 111 -17.19 15.56 -8.66
C LYS A 111 -16.98 15.44 -10.16
N CYS A 112 -17.98 15.89 -10.91
CA CYS A 112 -17.98 15.87 -12.37
C CYS A 112 -18.55 17.17 -12.95
N THR A 113 -18.15 17.45 -14.18
CA THR A 113 -18.62 18.58 -15.00
C THR A 113 -19.37 18.11 -16.23
N SER A 114 -19.23 16.83 -16.58
CA SER A 114 -19.87 16.21 -17.74
C SER A 114 -20.12 14.74 -17.48
N ASN A 115 -21.18 14.21 -18.06
CA ASN A 115 -21.54 12.80 -18.05
C ASN A 115 -20.36 11.88 -18.45
N PHE A 116 -19.55 12.29 -19.44
CA PHE A 116 -18.42 11.48 -19.94
C PHE A 116 -17.27 11.29 -18.94
N GLN A 117 -17.28 12.03 -17.83
CA GLN A 117 -16.30 11.83 -16.76
C GLN A 117 -16.69 10.67 -15.84
N CYS A 118 -17.99 10.38 -15.72
CA CYS A 118 -18.53 9.37 -14.83
C CYS A 118 -18.54 7.99 -15.49
N GLN A 119 -18.20 6.95 -14.72
CA GLN A 119 -18.29 5.56 -15.21
C GLN A 119 -19.73 5.16 -15.59
N SER A 120 -20.72 5.73 -14.91
CA SER A 120 -22.15 5.54 -15.21
C SER A 120 -22.66 6.36 -16.39
N PHE A 121 -21.84 7.28 -16.93
CA PHE A 121 -22.28 8.33 -17.86
C PHE A 121 -23.36 9.26 -17.31
N VAL A 122 -23.51 9.35 -15.98
CA VAL A 122 -24.49 10.23 -15.33
C VAL A 122 -23.78 11.16 -14.35
N CYS A 123 -23.74 12.44 -14.69
CA CYS A 123 -23.30 13.54 -13.85
C CYS A 123 -24.51 14.39 -13.45
N GLU A 124 -24.97 14.22 -12.21
CA GLU A 124 -26.13 14.91 -11.67
C GLU A 124 -25.69 15.73 -10.46
N GLU A 125 -26.10 17.00 -10.36
CA GLU A 125 -25.69 17.91 -9.28
C GLU A 125 -24.15 17.99 -9.11
N GLN A 126 -23.42 17.98 -10.24
CA GLN A 126 -21.96 17.96 -10.28
C GLN A 126 -21.32 16.75 -9.60
N LYS A 127 -22.05 15.64 -9.44
CA LYS A 127 -21.53 14.37 -8.90
C LYS A 127 -21.89 13.20 -9.81
N CYS A 128 -20.99 12.24 -9.89
CA CYS A 128 -21.27 11.00 -10.58
C CYS A 128 -22.33 10.21 -9.79
N LYS A 129 -23.34 9.70 -10.50
CA LYS A 129 -24.43 8.90 -9.90
C LYS A 129 -24.33 7.45 -10.31
N GLY A 130 -24.51 6.54 -9.36
CA GLY A 130 -24.65 5.11 -9.63
C GLY A 130 -26.11 4.68 -9.76
N TYR A 131 -26.33 3.39 -9.91
CA TYR A 131 -27.64 2.77 -9.86
C TYR A 131 -28.19 2.76 -8.43
N SER A 132 -29.50 3.00 -8.31
CA SER A 132 -30.21 3.02 -7.04
C SER A 132 -30.35 1.64 -6.41
N SER A 133 -30.73 1.61 -5.14
CA SER A 133 -31.01 0.36 -4.42
C SER A 133 -32.03 -0.51 -5.16
N GLY A 134 -31.77 -1.82 -5.22
CA GLY A 134 -32.59 -2.83 -5.90
C GLY A 134 -32.38 -2.92 -7.42
N ALA A 135 -31.65 -1.99 -8.04
CA ALA A 135 -31.33 -2.07 -9.47
C ALA A 135 -30.35 -3.22 -9.75
N SER A 136 -30.50 -3.88 -10.90
CA SER A 136 -29.56 -4.92 -11.34
C SER A 136 -28.19 -4.34 -11.65
N CYS A 137 -27.15 -5.05 -11.24
CA CYS A 137 -25.75 -4.67 -11.45
C CYS A 137 -24.92 -5.91 -11.77
N TYR A 138 -23.74 -5.73 -12.32
CA TYR A 138 -22.76 -6.79 -12.55
C TYR A 138 -21.38 -6.49 -11.93
N LYS A 139 -21.12 -5.24 -11.53
CA LYS A 139 -19.96 -4.87 -10.72
C LYS A 139 -20.30 -3.80 -9.68
N HIS A 140 -19.47 -3.73 -8.64
CA HIS A 140 -19.66 -2.78 -7.56
C HIS A 140 -19.61 -1.31 -8.02
N GLU A 141 -18.76 -0.94 -8.99
CA GLU A 141 -18.62 0.45 -9.48
C GLU A 141 -19.91 1.07 -10.02
N GLN A 142 -20.89 0.23 -10.36
CA GLN A 142 -22.14 0.68 -10.94
C GLN A 142 -23.13 1.20 -9.90
N CYS A 143 -22.98 0.81 -8.63
CA CYS A 143 -23.92 1.13 -7.58
C CYS A 143 -23.64 2.50 -6.98
N ASP A 144 -24.68 3.20 -6.51
CA ASP A 144 -24.51 4.52 -5.91
C ASP A 144 -23.76 4.44 -4.55
N ILE A 145 -23.38 5.60 -4.01
CA ILE A 145 -22.69 5.71 -2.72
C ILE A 145 -23.46 4.94 -1.63
N GLY A 146 -22.75 4.17 -0.81
CA GLY A 146 -23.35 3.39 0.28
C GLY A 146 -24.06 2.11 -0.18
N LEU A 147 -23.95 1.77 -1.46
CA LEU A 147 -24.40 0.51 -2.02
C LEU A 147 -23.22 -0.29 -2.58
N ALA A 148 -23.42 -1.60 -2.73
CA ALA A 148 -22.52 -2.49 -3.43
C ALA A 148 -23.33 -3.47 -4.28
N CYS A 149 -22.73 -3.98 -5.35
CA CYS A 149 -23.36 -5.01 -6.16
C CYS A 149 -23.31 -6.38 -5.46
N ILE A 150 -24.41 -6.81 -4.86
CA ILE A 150 -24.45 -8.01 -4.00
C ILE A 150 -25.27 -9.11 -4.68
N SER A 151 -24.71 -10.33 -4.72
CA SER A 151 -25.41 -11.52 -5.20
C SER A 151 -26.40 -12.04 -4.16
N LYS A 152 -27.64 -12.32 -4.57
CA LYS A 152 -28.62 -13.00 -3.72
C LYS A 152 -28.24 -14.49 -3.57
N GLY A 153 -28.36 -15.03 -2.36
CA GLY A 153 -27.99 -16.41 -2.04
C GLY A 153 -28.91 -17.52 -2.61
N ALA A 154 -29.82 -17.19 -3.51
CA ALA A 154 -30.75 -18.15 -4.12
C ALA A 154 -30.82 -17.94 -5.63
N PHE A 155 -30.93 -19.05 -6.37
CA PHE A 155 -31.13 -19.05 -7.82
C PHE A 155 -32.30 -18.12 -8.21
N PRO A 156 -32.14 -17.21 -9.19
CA PRO A 156 -31.10 -17.17 -10.23
C PRO A 156 -29.78 -16.47 -9.83
N TYR A 157 -29.52 -16.25 -8.54
CA TYR A 157 -28.35 -15.54 -8.03
C TYR A 157 -28.25 -14.12 -8.60
N ALA A 158 -29.40 -13.45 -8.71
CA ALA A 158 -29.45 -12.09 -9.22
C ALA A 158 -28.56 -11.17 -8.36
N THR A 159 -27.82 -10.29 -9.03
CA THR A 159 -26.98 -9.28 -8.40
C THR A 159 -27.67 -7.93 -8.47
N THR A 160 -27.86 -7.31 -7.31
CA THR A 160 -28.51 -6.02 -7.17
C THR A 160 -27.67 -5.04 -6.38
N CYS A 161 -27.82 -3.75 -6.64
CA CYS A 161 -27.24 -2.72 -5.80
C CYS A 161 -27.98 -2.72 -4.47
N ASP A 162 -27.33 -3.20 -3.42
CA ASP A 162 -27.88 -3.31 -2.08
C ASP A 162 -27.00 -2.55 -1.08
N SER A 163 -27.56 -2.21 0.09
CA SER A 163 -26.82 -1.54 1.16
C SER A 163 -25.59 -2.35 1.59
N LEU A 164 -24.54 -1.64 1.99
CA LEU A 164 -23.34 -2.28 2.54
C LEU A 164 -23.67 -3.19 3.72
N ARG A 165 -23.00 -4.33 3.76
CA ARG A 165 -23.12 -5.36 4.78
C ARG A 165 -22.56 -4.87 6.12
N LYS A 166 -23.27 -5.22 7.20
CA LYS A 166 -22.93 -4.84 8.57
C LYS A 166 -21.91 -5.83 9.14
N ILE A 167 -21.29 -5.45 10.26
CA ILE A 167 -20.39 -6.34 11.01
C ILE A 167 -21.11 -7.65 11.32
N GLY A 168 -20.48 -8.78 11.02
CA GLY A 168 -21.02 -10.13 11.20
C GLY A 168 -21.73 -10.71 9.97
N ASP A 169 -22.20 -9.88 9.04
CA ASP A 169 -22.79 -10.36 7.79
C ASP A 169 -21.72 -11.04 6.93
N GLN A 170 -22.09 -12.14 6.24
CA GLN A 170 -21.20 -12.80 5.28
C GLN A 170 -20.83 -11.82 4.17
N CYS A 171 -19.66 -11.93 3.54
CA CYS A 171 -19.23 -11.04 2.44
C CYS A 171 -18.25 -11.78 1.54
N GLU A 172 -18.01 -11.27 0.33
CA GLU A 172 -16.96 -11.80 -0.55
C GLU A 172 -15.72 -10.90 -0.62
N GLU A 173 -15.96 -9.58 -0.66
CA GLU A 173 -14.96 -8.53 -0.83
C GLU A 173 -15.13 -7.40 0.19
N ASP A 174 -14.05 -6.68 0.48
CA ASP A 174 -14.06 -5.54 1.42
C ASP A 174 -15.10 -4.48 1.01
N VAL A 175 -15.31 -4.32 -0.31
CA VAL A 175 -16.22 -3.34 -0.94
C VAL A 175 -17.68 -3.52 -0.54
N GLU A 176 -18.06 -4.73 -0.13
CA GLU A 176 -19.40 -5.06 0.34
C GLU A 176 -19.63 -4.64 1.80
N CYS A 177 -18.57 -4.50 2.60
CA CYS A 177 -18.68 -4.13 4.00
C CYS A 177 -18.76 -2.62 4.20
N GLN A 178 -19.40 -2.20 5.30
CA GLN A 178 -19.34 -0.82 5.80
C GLN A 178 -17.89 -0.30 5.88
N GLN A 179 -17.73 1.02 5.78
CA GLN A 179 -16.43 1.67 5.56
C GLN A 179 -15.38 1.32 6.64
N THR A 180 -15.78 1.17 7.90
CA THR A 180 -14.92 0.81 9.04
C THR A 180 -14.68 -0.70 9.19
N SER A 181 -15.10 -1.48 8.21
CA SER A 181 -15.06 -2.94 8.24
C SER A 181 -14.35 -3.50 7.01
N VAL A 182 -13.79 -4.69 7.17
CA VAL A 182 -13.13 -5.46 6.11
C VAL A 182 -13.75 -6.85 6.02
N CYS A 183 -13.71 -7.45 4.84
CA CYS A 183 -14.27 -8.77 4.60
C CYS A 183 -13.23 -9.86 4.88
N TRP A 184 -13.44 -10.66 5.93
CA TRP A 184 -12.41 -11.58 6.41
C TRP A 184 -12.93 -12.87 7.06
N TYR A 185 -12.03 -13.82 7.27
CA TYR A 185 -12.29 -15.07 7.96
C TYR A 185 -12.25 -14.88 9.48
N GLN A 186 -13.39 -15.01 10.16
CA GLN A 186 -13.45 -14.87 11.63
C GLN A 186 -12.65 -15.97 12.34
N THR A 187 -12.70 -17.19 11.80
CA THR A 187 -12.02 -18.35 12.39
C THR A 187 -11.21 -19.13 11.35
N ARG A 188 -10.37 -20.07 11.81
CA ARG A 188 -9.71 -21.04 10.92
C ARG A 188 -10.73 -21.90 10.15
N GLY A 189 -11.83 -22.28 10.80
CA GLY A 189 -12.90 -23.07 10.18
C GLY A 189 -13.56 -22.33 9.02
N ASP A 190 -13.78 -21.02 9.18
CA ASP A 190 -14.30 -20.15 8.13
C ASP A 190 -13.35 -20.07 6.92
N PHE A 191 -12.03 -20.05 7.16
CA PHE A 191 -11.03 -20.13 6.08
C PHE A 191 -11.14 -21.43 5.28
N TYR A 192 -11.33 -22.57 5.94
CA TYR A 192 -11.53 -23.85 5.27
C TYR A 192 -12.79 -23.88 4.40
N GLN A 193 -13.85 -23.23 4.87
CA GLN A 193 -15.13 -23.16 4.17
C GLN A 193 -15.18 -21.99 3.16
N SER A 194 -14.09 -21.23 3.02
CA SER A 194 -14.05 -19.99 2.24
C SER A 194 -15.13 -18.98 2.62
N LYS A 195 -15.61 -19.01 3.87
CA LYS A 195 -16.67 -18.16 4.38
C LYS A 195 -16.05 -16.91 5.00
N LYS A 196 -16.31 -15.74 4.45
CA LYS A 196 -15.89 -14.48 5.09
C LYS A 196 -17.09 -13.74 5.65
N SER A 197 -16.84 -12.85 6.60
CA SER A 197 -17.81 -11.90 7.11
C SER A 197 -17.16 -10.54 7.37
N CYS A 198 -17.98 -9.51 7.49
CA CYS A 198 -17.49 -8.17 7.78
C CYS A 198 -17.02 -8.09 9.24
N ILE A 199 -15.75 -7.70 9.43
CA ILE A 199 -15.10 -7.52 10.74
C ILE A 199 -14.60 -6.09 10.85
N VAL A 200 -14.66 -5.52 12.05
CA VAL A 200 -14.14 -4.17 12.34
C VAL A 200 -12.64 -4.08 12.03
N LYS A 201 -12.25 -3.07 11.25
CA LYS A 201 -10.85 -2.75 10.98
C LYS A 201 -10.17 -2.28 12.26
N TYR A 202 -8.99 -2.80 12.56
CA TYR A 202 -8.22 -2.56 13.79
C TYR A 202 -9.03 -2.82 15.08
N GLY A 203 -10.00 -3.74 15.04
CA GLY A 203 -10.90 -4.00 16.16
C GLY A 203 -10.40 -5.04 17.17
N LEU A 204 -9.53 -5.96 16.76
CA LEU A 204 -9.06 -7.07 17.58
C LEU A 204 -7.90 -6.65 18.49
N SER A 205 -8.00 -6.98 19.77
CA SER A 205 -6.93 -6.77 20.75
C SER A 205 -5.78 -7.77 20.54
N ASP A 206 -4.62 -7.46 21.12
CA ASP A 206 -3.50 -8.40 21.18
C ASP A 206 -3.91 -9.74 21.80
N ASN A 207 -3.28 -10.81 21.33
CA ASN A 207 -3.56 -12.22 21.66
C ASN A 207 -4.88 -12.79 21.13
N GLN A 208 -5.71 -12.01 20.43
CA GLN A 208 -6.86 -12.57 19.71
C GLN A 208 -6.44 -13.26 18.41
N THR A 209 -7.12 -14.35 18.07
CA THR A 209 -6.86 -15.14 16.86
C THR A 209 -8.00 -15.06 15.85
N PHE A 210 -7.68 -15.18 14.57
CA PHE A 210 -8.64 -15.18 13.45
C PHE A 210 -8.14 -16.08 12.29
N GLY A 211 -8.91 -16.22 11.21
CA GLY A 211 -8.46 -16.99 10.03
C GLY A 211 -7.35 -16.24 9.25
N TRP A 212 -6.16 -16.82 9.15
CA TRP A 212 -5.04 -16.24 8.39
C TRP A 212 -5.32 -16.26 6.88
N ALA A 213 -5.18 -15.12 6.22
CA ALA A 213 -5.32 -14.98 4.77
C ALA A 213 -3.95 -14.67 4.16
N PRO A 214 -3.20 -15.69 3.68
CA PRO A 214 -1.94 -15.43 2.98
C PRO A 214 -2.26 -14.78 1.64
N LYS A 215 -1.72 -13.58 1.40
CA LYS A 215 -1.96 -12.83 0.16
C LYS A 215 -0.67 -12.55 -0.59
N HIS A 216 0.41 -12.34 0.15
CA HIS A 216 1.69 -11.91 -0.37
C HIS A 216 2.73 -13.01 -0.19
N TYR A 217 3.68 -13.08 -1.13
CA TYR A 217 4.85 -13.95 -0.97
C TYR A 217 5.80 -13.41 0.12
N GLU A 218 5.75 -12.10 0.40
CA GLU A 218 6.60 -11.41 1.37
C GLU A 218 5.97 -11.44 2.78
N THR A 219 6.66 -12.03 3.74
CA THR A 219 6.17 -12.20 5.12
C THR A 219 5.73 -10.90 5.79
N TYR A 220 6.43 -9.77 5.59
CA TYR A 220 6.03 -8.51 6.24
C TYR A 220 4.77 -7.90 5.64
N GLN A 221 4.54 -8.05 4.32
CA GLN A 221 3.32 -7.57 3.68
C GLN A 221 2.12 -8.34 4.20
N ASP A 222 2.27 -9.65 4.38
CA ASP A 222 1.25 -10.48 5.01
C ASP A 222 1.01 -10.10 6.48
N VAL A 223 2.07 -9.77 7.24
CA VAL A 223 1.94 -9.29 8.63
C VAL A 223 1.11 -8.01 8.72
N LEU A 224 1.37 -7.05 7.83
CA LEU A 224 0.61 -5.77 7.78
C LEU A 224 -0.80 -5.96 7.20
N TYR A 225 -0.94 -6.79 6.17
CA TYR A 225 -2.22 -7.07 5.51
C TYR A 225 -3.19 -7.76 6.47
N ASN A 226 -2.74 -8.79 7.20
CA ASN A 226 -3.53 -9.45 8.24
C ASN A 226 -3.66 -8.54 9.49
N GLY A 227 -2.63 -7.72 9.76
CA GLY A 227 -2.60 -6.76 10.87
C GLY A 227 -3.67 -5.66 10.80
N ARG A 228 -4.34 -5.46 9.65
CA ARG A 228 -5.47 -4.55 9.51
C ARG A 228 -6.68 -4.89 10.38
N LEU A 229 -6.72 -6.10 10.96
CA LEU A 229 -7.73 -6.50 11.95
C LEU A 229 -7.34 -6.17 13.39
N CYS A 230 -6.05 -5.94 13.66
CA CYS A 230 -5.48 -5.85 15.00
C CYS A 230 -5.28 -4.39 15.41
N GLN A 231 -5.55 -4.04 16.66
CA GLN A 231 -5.32 -2.68 17.18
C GLN A 231 -3.86 -2.24 17.05
N SER A 232 -2.92 -3.18 17.20
CA SER A 232 -1.48 -2.96 16.99
C SER A 232 -1.10 -2.66 15.53
N GLY A 233 -1.94 -3.06 14.58
CA GLY A 233 -1.64 -3.06 13.15
C GLY A 233 -0.77 -4.23 12.68
N PHE A 234 -0.47 -5.19 13.56
CA PHE A 234 0.35 -6.36 13.22
C PHE A 234 -0.37 -7.67 13.55
N ALA A 235 -0.28 -8.63 12.64
CA ALA A 235 -0.68 -10.01 12.89
C ALA A 235 0.38 -10.98 12.38
N VAL A 236 0.56 -12.09 13.09
CA VAL A 236 1.54 -13.13 12.74
C VAL A 236 0.86 -14.48 12.55
N PRO A 237 1.37 -15.37 11.69
CA PRO A 237 0.86 -16.72 11.60
C PRO A 237 1.13 -17.49 12.91
N TYR A 238 0.10 -18.15 13.44
CA TYR A 238 0.14 -18.88 14.71
C TYR A 238 -0.36 -20.30 14.54
N TYR A 239 0.46 -21.26 15.00
CA TYR A 239 0.20 -22.69 14.94
C TYR A 239 -0.03 -23.20 16.36
N ASP A 240 -1.29 -23.40 16.75
CA ASP A 240 -1.71 -23.91 18.07
C ASP A 240 -1.81 -25.45 18.11
N SER A 241 -1.70 -26.09 16.96
CA SER A 241 -1.94 -27.52 16.74
C SER A 241 -1.10 -28.00 15.56
N ASN A 242 -1.10 -29.32 15.31
CA ASN A 242 -0.48 -29.92 14.11
C ASN A 242 -1.24 -29.58 12.80
N ASP A 243 -2.09 -28.55 12.81
CA ASP A 243 -2.78 -28.08 11.63
C ASP A 243 -1.79 -27.37 10.69
N THR A 244 -1.80 -27.75 9.42
CA THR A 244 -0.99 -27.15 8.36
C THR A 244 -1.34 -25.70 8.06
N ARG A 245 -2.53 -25.22 8.46
CA ARG A 245 -2.98 -23.84 8.20
C ARG A 245 -2.91 -22.98 9.47
N PRO A 246 -2.11 -21.88 9.47
CA PRO A 246 -2.00 -21.02 10.63
C PRO A 246 -3.30 -20.25 10.91
N LEU A 247 -3.51 -19.90 12.18
CA LEU A 247 -4.35 -18.77 12.57
C LEU A 247 -3.58 -17.47 12.35
N GLY A 248 -4.28 -16.35 12.19
CA GLY A 248 -3.69 -15.04 12.44
C GLY A 248 -3.76 -14.76 13.93
N LEU A 249 -2.66 -14.28 14.51
CA LEU A 249 -2.58 -13.84 15.90
C LEU A 249 -2.28 -12.35 15.92
N CYS A 250 -3.19 -11.55 16.47
CA CYS A 250 -2.93 -10.14 16.75
C CYS A 250 -1.86 -10.02 17.81
N THR A 251 -0.83 -9.22 17.55
CA THR A 251 0.31 -9.12 18.44
C THR A 251 0.98 -7.76 18.38
N THR A 252 1.73 -7.44 19.42
CA THR A 252 2.65 -6.31 19.48
C THR A 252 4.05 -6.86 19.66
N PHE A 253 4.98 -6.41 18.81
CA PHE A 253 6.39 -6.78 18.94
C PHE A 253 7.03 -6.01 20.10
N THR A 254 7.92 -6.63 20.86
CA THR A 254 8.59 -5.97 21.99
C THR A 254 9.98 -5.46 21.57
N ASN A 255 10.76 -6.34 20.95
CA ASN A 255 12.13 -6.10 20.55
C ASN A 255 12.40 -6.60 19.13
N VAL A 256 13.39 -6.00 18.49
CA VAL A 256 13.92 -6.43 17.20
C VAL A 256 15.41 -6.70 17.34
N TYR A 257 15.82 -7.95 17.13
CA TYR A 257 17.22 -8.31 17.07
C TYR A 257 17.68 -8.36 15.62
N THR A 258 18.84 -7.75 15.38
CA THR A 258 19.48 -7.65 14.08
C THR A 258 20.97 -7.94 14.23
N ASP A 259 21.68 -7.95 13.11
CA ASP A 259 23.14 -7.98 13.08
C ASP A 259 23.79 -6.65 13.50
N GLN A 260 23.00 -5.58 13.73
CA GLN A 260 23.47 -4.30 14.27
C GLN A 260 23.14 -4.12 15.77
N GLY A 261 22.45 -5.08 16.39
CA GLY A 261 22.12 -5.06 17.81
C GLY A 261 20.64 -5.29 18.10
N ASN A 262 20.25 -4.96 19.33
CA ASN A 262 18.88 -5.06 19.84
C ASN A 262 18.22 -3.68 19.86
N PHE A 263 17.03 -3.59 19.27
CA PHE A 263 16.27 -2.36 19.15
C PHE A 263 14.89 -2.53 19.79
N THR A 264 14.39 -1.48 20.43
CA THR A 264 12.98 -1.41 20.83
C THR A 264 12.11 -1.07 19.61
N MET A 265 10.84 -1.47 19.65
CA MET A 265 9.88 -1.20 18.56
C MET A 265 9.44 0.27 18.43
N ASN A 266 10.04 1.20 19.19
CA ASN A 266 9.77 2.63 19.10
C ASN A 266 10.69 3.35 18.10
N GLN A 267 11.71 2.68 17.59
CA GLN A 267 12.69 3.23 16.65
C GLN A 267 12.85 2.30 15.45
N ALA A 268 13.38 2.83 14.35
CA ALA A 268 13.74 2.01 13.20
C ALA A 268 15.01 1.20 13.52
N ALA A 269 14.90 -0.13 13.41
CA ALA A 269 16.01 -1.03 13.62
C ALA A 269 16.87 -1.12 12.34
N GLN A 270 18.17 -0.86 12.48
CA GLN A 270 19.14 -0.96 11.39
C GLN A 270 19.59 -2.41 11.20
N CYS A 271 19.94 -2.80 9.97
CA CYS A 271 20.42 -4.14 9.63
C CYS A 271 21.30 -4.14 8.36
N MET A 272 22.21 -5.11 8.20
CA MET A 272 23.10 -5.15 7.03
C MET A 272 22.46 -5.81 5.81
N VAL A 273 22.15 -5.03 4.78
CA VAL A 273 21.54 -5.53 3.53
C VAL A 273 22.54 -6.20 2.59
N SER A 274 23.83 -5.91 2.79
CA SER A 274 24.93 -6.57 2.08
C SER A 274 24.96 -8.08 2.34
N ASN A 275 24.46 -8.52 3.50
CA ASN A 275 24.41 -9.92 3.88
C ASN A 275 23.00 -10.47 3.61
N LEU A 276 22.86 -11.36 2.62
CA LEU A 276 21.59 -12.03 2.31
C LEU A 276 21.07 -12.91 3.46
N ALA A 277 21.92 -13.25 4.43
CA ALA A 277 21.54 -13.94 5.66
C ALA A 277 21.15 -12.99 6.80
N SER A 278 21.11 -11.67 6.59
CA SER A 278 20.65 -10.71 7.59
C SER A 278 19.12 -10.70 7.69
N TYR A 279 18.62 -10.98 8.90
CA TYR A 279 17.20 -10.97 9.24
C TYR A 279 16.96 -10.10 10.46
N CYS A 280 15.84 -9.38 10.43
CA CYS A 280 15.21 -8.78 11.58
C CYS A 280 14.36 -9.81 12.29
N GLN A 281 14.69 -10.09 13.54
CA GLN A 281 14.00 -11.03 14.41
C GLN A 281 13.06 -10.22 15.30
N TYR A 282 11.77 -10.21 14.98
CA TYR A 282 10.77 -9.50 15.74
C TYR A 282 10.18 -10.43 16.80
N HIS A 283 10.43 -10.10 18.06
CA HIS A 283 10.01 -10.91 19.21
C HIS A 283 8.62 -10.50 19.65
N TYR A 284 7.78 -11.50 19.91
CA TYR A 284 6.43 -11.33 20.40
C TYR A 284 6.08 -12.43 21.40
N THR A 285 5.05 -12.20 22.21
CA THR A 285 4.57 -13.17 23.20
C THR A 285 3.26 -13.78 22.72
N THR A 286 3.15 -15.10 22.77
CA THR A 286 1.91 -15.82 22.46
C THR A 286 0.89 -15.69 23.59
N PRO A 287 -0.38 -16.09 23.39
CA PRO A 287 -1.38 -16.11 24.47
C PRO A 287 -0.97 -16.99 25.67
N THR A 288 -0.07 -17.96 25.48
CA THR A 288 0.47 -18.83 26.53
C THR A 288 1.66 -18.24 27.27
N GLY A 289 2.06 -17.00 26.97
CA GLY A 289 3.23 -16.36 27.57
C GLY A 289 4.57 -16.82 26.98
N ILE A 290 4.56 -17.62 25.91
CA ILE A 290 5.78 -18.11 25.26
C ILE A 290 6.30 -17.03 24.31
N GLU A 291 7.59 -16.72 24.42
CA GLU A 291 8.27 -15.83 23.48
C GLU A 291 8.51 -16.55 22.15
N ASN A 292 8.18 -15.87 21.05
CA ASN A 292 8.33 -16.38 19.69
C ASN A 292 8.85 -15.27 18.77
N VAL A 293 9.27 -15.64 17.55
CA VAL A 293 10.02 -14.76 16.66
C VAL A 293 9.50 -14.85 15.23
N VAL A 294 9.20 -13.70 14.64
CA VAL A 294 9.04 -13.58 13.18
C VAL A 294 10.35 -13.09 12.58
N LYS A 295 10.87 -13.84 11.61
CA LYS A 295 12.09 -13.47 10.88
C LYS A 295 11.72 -12.84 9.55
N ILE A 296 12.19 -11.62 9.32
CA ILE A 296 11.97 -10.90 8.06
C ILE A 296 13.30 -10.37 7.56
N ARG A 297 13.56 -10.49 6.26
CA ARG A 297 14.82 -10.00 5.68
C ARG A 297 14.97 -8.50 5.86
N CYS A 298 16.21 -8.09 6.05
CA CYS A 298 16.59 -6.68 6.04
C CYS A 298 16.21 -6.02 4.71
N ALA A 299 15.77 -4.76 4.76
CA ALA A 299 15.36 -4.00 3.59
C ALA A 299 16.36 -2.87 3.30
N CYS A 300 16.81 -2.78 2.04
CA CYS A 300 17.50 -1.62 1.48
C CYS A 300 16.87 -0.27 1.88
N PRO A 301 17.68 0.70 2.32
CA PRO A 301 17.26 2.08 2.40
C PRO A 301 17.37 2.75 1.02
N ALA A 302 16.87 3.97 0.91
CA ALA A 302 16.90 4.76 -0.32
C ALA A 302 18.01 5.83 -0.35
N ASP A 303 18.92 5.82 0.60
CA ASP A 303 20.03 6.78 0.70
C ASP A 303 21.41 6.14 0.46
N GLY A 304 21.44 4.82 0.21
CA GLY A 304 22.66 4.04 0.05
C GLY A 304 23.40 3.74 1.36
N SER A 305 22.74 3.90 2.53
CA SER A 305 23.28 3.56 3.84
C SER A 305 23.02 2.08 4.23
N ILE A 306 23.18 1.77 5.52
CA ILE A 306 22.83 0.48 6.15
C ILE A 306 21.30 0.34 6.12
N GLY A 307 20.77 -0.84 5.79
CA GLY A 307 19.33 -1.00 5.67
C GLY A 307 18.59 -1.05 6.99
N TYR A 308 17.28 -1.25 6.86
CA TYR A 308 16.35 -1.19 7.96
C TYR A 308 15.41 -2.38 7.97
N CYS A 309 14.94 -2.69 9.16
CA CYS A 309 13.91 -3.67 9.37
C CYS A 309 12.57 -3.18 8.78
N PRO A 310 11.87 -4.01 7.97
CA PRO A 310 10.78 -3.53 7.13
C PRO A 310 9.46 -3.25 7.84
N LEU A 311 9.26 -3.76 9.06
CA LEU A 311 8.06 -3.42 9.81
C LEU A 311 8.23 -2.07 10.48
N PRO A 312 7.19 -1.22 10.41
CA PRO A 312 7.18 0.08 11.05
C PRO A 312 7.28 0.00 12.58
N SER A 313 7.69 1.11 13.20
CA SER A 313 7.58 1.24 14.66
C SER A 313 6.12 1.16 15.10
N ILE A 314 5.89 0.74 16.34
CA ILE A 314 4.53 0.68 16.93
C ILE A 314 3.87 2.06 16.88
N GLU A 315 4.63 3.11 17.17
CA GLU A 315 4.09 4.47 17.16
C GLU A 315 3.64 4.90 15.76
N ALA A 316 4.45 4.62 14.73
CA ALA A 316 4.10 4.92 13.34
C ALA A 316 2.86 4.12 12.92
N MET A 317 2.82 2.82 13.23
CA MET A 317 1.70 1.97 12.87
C MET A 317 0.41 2.39 13.58
N ARG A 318 0.49 2.71 14.89
CA ARG A 318 -0.65 3.22 15.66
C ARG A 318 -1.21 4.52 15.09
N LYS A 319 -0.34 5.47 14.72
CA LYS A 319 -0.75 6.72 14.06
C LYS A 319 -1.47 6.44 12.75
N TYR A 320 -0.90 5.58 11.90
CA TYR A 320 -1.53 5.18 10.65
C TYR A 320 -2.90 4.52 10.86
N SER A 321 -2.99 3.49 11.72
CA SER A 321 -4.26 2.79 12.00
C SER A 321 -5.33 3.74 12.54
N LEU A 322 -4.96 4.68 13.41
CA LEU A 322 -5.88 5.68 13.95
C LEU A 322 -6.44 6.58 12.85
N TYR A 323 -5.57 7.14 12.00
CA TYR A 323 -6.01 8.04 10.93
C TYR A 323 -6.77 7.30 9.84
N ASP A 324 -6.36 6.10 9.50
CA ASP A 324 -7.03 5.25 8.52
C ASP A 324 -8.44 4.84 8.98
N TYR A 325 -8.58 4.46 10.26
CA TYR A 325 -9.89 4.18 10.85
C TYR A 325 -10.77 5.44 10.89
N ALA A 326 -10.23 6.58 11.33
CA ALA A 326 -10.97 7.84 11.39
C ALA A 326 -11.42 8.33 10.00
N LEU A 327 -10.56 8.19 8.99
CA LEU A 327 -10.88 8.50 7.59
C LEU A 327 -12.03 7.62 7.10
N SER A 328 -11.97 6.32 7.37
CA SER A 328 -13.01 5.35 7.00
C SER A 328 -14.33 5.61 7.74
N GLY A 329 -14.27 6.04 9.01
CA GLY A 329 -15.43 6.26 9.87
C GLY A 329 -16.16 7.59 9.64
N ASN A 330 -15.50 8.61 9.10
CA ASN A 330 -16.06 9.95 8.92
C ASN A 330 -17.06 10.07 7.75
N GLY A 331 -17.76 8.99 7.40
CA GLY A 331 -18.90 9.03 6.49
C GLY A 331 -18.56 9.64 5.13
N THR A 332 -17.50 9.14 4.49
CA THR A 332 -17.07 9.63 3.17
C THR A 332 -18.24 9.50 2.19
N ASN A 333 -18.58 10.56 1.46
CA ASN A 333 -19.56 10.48 0.36
C ASN A 333 -18.95 9.85 -0.90
N CYS A 334 -17.91 9.05 -0.72
CA CYS A 334 -17.22 8.33 -1.77
C CYS A 334 -17.81 6.94 -1.94
N HIS A 335 -17.80 6.45 -3.17
CA HIS A 335 -18.03 5.05 -3.45
C HIS A 335 -17.07 4.15 -2.63
N THR A 336 -17.50 2.94 -2.28
CA THR A 336 -16.71 2.05 -1.40
C THR A 336 -15.39 1.58 -2.00
N LEU A 337 -15.30 1.49 -3.33
CA LEU A 337 -14.04 1.25 -4.05
C LEU A 337 -13.05 2.43 -3.95
N ASP A 338 -13.57 3.64 -3.73
CA ASP A 338 -12.78 4.87 -3.59
C ASP A 338 -12.34 5.12 -2.13
N ARG A 339 -12.70 4.24 -1.18
CA ARG A 339 -12.40 4.44 0.26
C ARG A 339 -10.90 4.59 0.55
N ASN A 340 -10.05 3.91 -0.23
CA ASN A 340 -8.59 3.95 -0.09
C ASN A 340 -7.91 4.84 -1.14
N SER A 341 -8.68 5.50 -2.02
CA SER A 341 -8.17 6.40 -3.05
C SER A 341 -7.96 7.78 -2.44
N GLU A 342 -6.71 8.21 -2.35
CA GLU A 342 -6.32 9.48 -1.75
C GLU A 342 -6.91 10.67 -2.52
N LEU A 343 -6.93 10.56 -3.85
CA LEU A 343 -7.57 11.54 -4.72
C LEU A 343 -9.09 11.57 -4.52
N ALA A 344 -9.74 10.43 -4.31
CA ALA A 344 -11.17 10.40 -4.00
C ALA A 344 -11.48 11.10 -2.67
N GLN A 345 -10.67 10.83 -1.65
CA GLN A 345 -10.85 11.42 -0.32
C GLN A 345 -10.72 12.94 -0.33
N SER A 346 -9.88 13.47 -1.23
CA SER A 346 -9.76 14.91 -1.47
C SER A 346 -11.01 15.54 -2.11
N ASP A 347 -11.80 14.75 -2.82
CA ASP A 347 -12.89 15.19 -3.69
C ASP A 347 -14.29 14.95 -3.08
N CYS A 348 -14.64 13.69 -2.84
CA CYS A 348 -15.92 13.24 -2.28
C CYS A 348 -15.84 12.92 -0.78
N GLY A 349 -14.64 12.81 -0.23
CA GLY A 349 -14.41 12.39 1.15
C GLY A 349 -14.32 13.56 2.11
N ILE A 350 -13.31 13.52 2.97
CA ILE A 350 -13.09 14.54 4.01
C ILE A 350 -12.55 15.89 3.47
N GLY A 351 -12.13 15.93 2.21
CA GLY A 351 -11.66 17.14 1.53
C GLY A 351 -10.21 17.53 1.84
N LEU A 352 -9.65 18.39 0.97
CA LEU A 352 -8.24 18.84 1.05
C LEU A 352 -7.91 19.72 2.25
N THR A 353 -8.90 20.46 2.77
CA THR A 353 -8.70 21.38 3.90
C THR A 353 -8.63 20.66 5.25
N SER A 354 -8.85 19.33 5.25
CA SER A 354 -8.83 18.54 6.46
C SER A 354 -7.41 18.16 6.85
N SER A 355 -6.98 18.57 8.06
CA SER A 355 -5.71 18.13 8.65
C SER A 355 -5.65 16.61 8.86
N LEU A 356 -6.81 15.94 8.91
CA LEU A 356 -6.89 14.49 8.97
C LEU A 356 -6.38 13.84 7.67
N LEU A 357 -6.67 14.42 6.50
CA LEU A 357 -6.20 13.86 5.22
C LEU A 357 -4.68 13.97 5.13
N GLU A 358 -4.12 15.13 5.45
CA GLU A 358 -2.67 15.33 5.48
C GLU A 358 -1.99 14.34 6.46
N SER A 359 -2.52 14.22 7.67
CA SER A 359 -1.98 13.31 8.69
C SER A 359 -2.05 11.85 8.27
N TYR A 360 -3.17 11.43 7.65
CA TYR A 360 -3.33 10.09 7.09
C TYR A 360 -2.30 9.81 6.00
N LEU A 361 -2.17 10.71 5.02
CA LEU A 361 -1.28 10.51 3.87
C LEU A 361 0.19 10.50 4.26
N ASN A 362 0.60 11.37 5.18
CA ASN A 362 1.96 11.36 5.72
C ASN A 362 2.24 10.05 6.48
N ALA A 363 1.29 9.59 7.31
CA ALA A 363 1.40 8.30 7.99
C ALA A 363 1.45 7.13 6.99
N LYS A 364 0.60 7.15 5.95
CA LYS A 364 0.56 6.13 4.90
C LYS A 364 1.87 6.03 4.13
N VAL A 365 2.42 7.17 3.67
CA VAL A 365 3.73 7.21 3.00
C VAL A 365 4.81 6.64 3.91
N LEU A 366 4.81 6.99 5.20
CA LEU A 366 5.78 6.47 6.17
C LEU A 366 5.68 4.94 6.35
N ILE A 367 4.48 4.37 6.44
CA ILE A 367 4.30 2.92 6.61
C ILE A 367 4.64 2.15 5.33
N GLU A 368 4.13 2.59 4.18
CA GLU A 368 4.37 1.92 2.89
C GLU A 368 5.83 1.99 2.46
N GLN A 369 6.53 3.05 2.83
CA GLN A 369 7.92 3.30 2.46
C GLN A 369 8.85 3.21 3.68
N TRP A 370 8.48 2.46 4.71
CA TRP A 370 9.17 2.46 6.00
C TRP A 370 10.69 2.29 5.89
N PRO A 371 11.25 1.29 5.19
CA PRO A 371 12.71 1.16 5.07
C PRO A 371 13.41 2.37 4.43
N LEU A 372 12.68 3.09 3.57
CA LEU A 372 13.21 4.15 2.71
C LEU A 372 13.07 5.52 3.37
N ALA A 373 12.01 5.69 4.16
CA ALA A 373 11.66 6.93 4.84
C ALA A 373 12.44 7.17 6.16
N GLN A 374 13.45 6.35 6.47
CA GLN A 374 14.26 6.55 7.68
C GLN A 374 15.27 7.68 7.54
N ASN A 375 15.67 8.00 6.32
CA ASN A 375 16.46 9.19 6.03
C ASN A 375 15.54 10.39 5.84
N GLU A 376 15.75 11.48 6.61
CA GLU A 376 14.89 12.67 6.54
C GLU A 376 14.83 13.30 5.14
N ARG A 377 15.95 13.34 4.41
CA ARG A 377 15.99 13.86 3.03
C ARG A 377 15.12 13.01 2.10
N VAL A 378 15.20 11.69 2.21
CA VAL A 378 14.38 10.77 1.41
C VAL A 378 12.92 10.86 1.81
N ARG A 379 12.62 10.88 3.11
CA ARG A 379 11.25 11.02 3.62
C ARG A 379 10.58 12.28 3.09
N LYS A 380 11.25 13.43 3.21
CA LYS A 380 10.75 14.71 2.67
C LYS A 380 10.58 14.65 1.15
N CYS A 381 11.51 14.00 0.45
CA CYS A 381 11.40 13.77 -0.99
C CYS A 381 10.14 12.96 -1.36
N LEU A 382 9.84 11.89 -0.63
CA LEU A 382 8.62 11.10 -0.80
C LEU A 382 7.36 11.91 -0.45
N GLU A 383 7.34 12.60 0.69
CA GLU A 383 6.24 13.46 1.14
C GLU A 383 5.97 14.63 0.16
N ASP A 384 7.01 15.17 -0.49
CA ASP A 384 6.87 16.33 -1.38
C ASP A 384 6.57 15.95 -2.83
N LYS A 385 7.13 14.83 -3.32
CA LYS A 385 7.17 14.52 -4.76
C LYS A 385 6.35 13.29 -5.16
N ARG A 386 5.98 12.42 -4.22
CA ARG A 386 5.19 11.23 -4.55
C ARG A 386 3.77 11.65 -4.99
N PRO A 387 3.19 11.03 -6.04
CA PRO A 387 1.88 11.44 -6.55
C PRO A 387 0.76 11.27 -5.52
N GLU A 388 0.85 10.21 -4.71
CA GLU A 388 -0.11 9.90 -3.65
C GLU A 388 0.16 10.67 -2.34
N SER A 389 1.19 11.53 -2.29
CA SER A 389 1.42 12.37 -1.12
C SER A 389 0.40 13.50 -1.04
N TYR A 390 0.20 14.06 0.16
CA TYR A 390 -0.71 15.20 0.35
C TYR A 390 -0.36 16.37 -0.59
N LYS A 391 0.94 16.72 -0.71
CA LYS A 391 1.39 17.79 -1.61
C LYS A 391 1.15 17.44 -3.08
N GLY A 392 1.38 16.19 -3.49
CA GLY A 392 1.08 15.72 -4.84
C GLY A 392 -0.40 15.92 -5.19
N ILE A 393 -1.29 15.53 -4.27
CA ILE A 393 -2.74 15.62 -4.46
C ILE A 393 -3.23 17.08 -4.44
N VAL A 394 -2.71 17.92 -3.54
CA VAL A 394 -3.04 19.35 -3.51
C VAL A 394 -2.65 20.02 -4.83
N LEU A 395 -1.42 19.79 -5.32
CA LEU A 395 -0.94 20.36 -6.58
C LEU A 395 -1.81 19.92 -7.77
N ALA A 396 -2.21 18.66 -7.80
CA ALA A 396 -3.11 18.14 -8.83
C ALA A 396 -4.51 18.76 -8.80
N SER A 397 -4.99 19.13 -7.61
CA SER A 397 -6.35 19.64 -7.41
C SER A 397 -6.48 21.14 -7.73
N VAL A 398 -5.40 21.92 -7.59
CA VAL A 398 -5.45 23.39 -7.71
C VAL A 398 -5.77 23.89 -9.13
N ALA A 399 -5.35 23.20 -10.19
CA ALA A 399 -5.56 23.71 -11.56
C ALA A 399 -7.01 23.71 -12.03
N GLY A 400 -7.89 22.90 -11.42
CA GLY A 400 -9.32 22.99 -11.68
C GLY A 400 -9.91 24.34 -11.29
N SER A 401 -9.32 25.00 -10.28
CA SER A 401 -9.79 26.27 -9.76
C SER A 401 -9.16 27.49 -10.45
N GLU A 402 -7.91 27.43 -10.91
CA GLU A 402 -7.28 28.58 -11.57
C GLU A 402 -7.90 28.90 -12.93
N ALA A 403 -8.35 27.91 -13.70
CA ALA A 403 -9.14 28.17 -14.91
C ALA A 403 -10.44 28.92 -14.58
N GLN A 404 -11.07 28.63 -13.44
CA GLN A 404 -12.24 29.37 -12.94
C GLN A 404 -11.85 30.77 -12.46
N TRP A 405 -10.73 30.95 -11.76
CA TRP A 405 -10.27 32.26 -11.31
C TRP A 405 -9.82 33.16 -12.46
N ILE A 406 -9.19 32.60 -13.50
CA ILE A 406 -8.84 33.34 -14.72
C ILE A 406 -10.11 33.77 -15.45
N LEU A 407 -11.12 32.89 -15.57
CA LEU A 407 -12.43 33.26 -16.13
C LEU A 407 -13.13 34.34 -15.31
N VAL A 408 -13.14 34.23 -13.97
CA VAL A 408 -13.70 35.24 -13.07
C VAL A 408 -12.95 36.57 -13.20
N ARG A 409 -11.60 36.56 -13.27
CA ARG A 409 -10.80 37.76 -13.48
C ARG A 409 -11.04 38.38 -14.86
N MET A 410 -11.22 37.59 -15.91
CA MET A 410 -11.59 38.08 -17.23
C MET A 410 -12.97 38.72 -17.22
N VAL A 411 -13.97 38.07 -16.61
CA VAL A 411 -15.34 38.63 -16.49
C VAL A 411 -15.33 39.93 -15.67
N ILE A 412 -14.64 39.98 -14.53
CA ILE A 412 -14.49 41.19 -13.73
C ILE A 412 -13.80 42.30 -14.54
N SER A 413 -12.73 41.98 -15.28
CA SER A 413 -12.03 42.96 -16.11
C SER A 413 -12.93 43.52 -17.21
N VAL A 414 -13.74 42.67 -17.87
CA VAL A 414 -14.72 43.09 -18.89
C VAL A 414 -15.83 43.97 -18.29
N VAL A 415 -16.36 43.60 -17.11
CA VAL A 415 -17.39 44.40 -16.42
C VAL A 415 -16.84 45.77 -16.00
N ILE A 416 -15.62 45.82 -15.45
CA ILE A 416 -14.96 47.09 -15.07
C ILE A 416 -14.71 47.97 -16.29
N ILE A 417 -14.19 47.40 -17.39
CA ILE A 417 -13.95 48.15 -18.63
C ILE A 417 -15.27 48.69 -19.21
N SER A 418 -16.33 47.88 -19.20
CA SER A 418 -17.65 48.29 -19.70
C SER A 418 -18.26 49.41 -18.85
N ALA A 419 -18.07 49.37 -17.52
CA ALA A 419 -18.54 50.42 -16.61
C ALA A 419 -17.74 51.73 -16.71
N LEU A 420 -16.50 51.70 -17.21
CA LEU A 420 -15.69 52.89 -17.45
C LEU A 420 -15.94 53.55 -18.81
N LEU A 421 -16.64 52.87 -19.73
CA LEU A 421 -16.97 53.34 -21.08
C LEU A 421 -18.39 53.92 -21.20
N ILE A 422 -19.18 53.86 -20.13
CA ILE A 422 -20.49 54.50 -19.97
C ILE A 422 -20.30 55.72 -19.07
#